data_AF-A0A9X9F3P1-F1
#
_entry.id   AF-A0A9X9F3P1-F1
#
_cell.length_a   1.000
_cell.length_b   1.000
_cell.length_c   1.000
_cell.angle_alpha   90.00
_cell.angle_beta   90.00
_cell.angle_gamma   90.00
#
_symmetry.space_group_name_H-M   'P 1'
#
loop_
_entity.id
_entity.type
_entity.pdbx_description
1 polymer ?
#
loop_
_entity_poly.entity_id
_entity_poly.type
_entity_poly.pdbx_seq_one_letter_code
_entity_poly.pdbx_strand_id
1 'polypeptide(L)'
;NVVRSNHPLGSFAAWGKHAVEITMNHSLSMSFGEESPLRKIYDLDGYVLLIGVGYDSNTSVHLSEVRSGACELIQVGAPIIENGERVWKEFVEMDYESEKFVEIGVEFERKGTVKNGKIGNATCRLMKQRDIVDFGTEWFRKKN
;
A
#
# COMPACT_ATOMS: atom_id res chain seq x y z
N ASN A 1 -22.77 0.34 2.60
CA ASN A 1 -22.02 -0.90 2.91
C ASN A 1 -20.51 -0.77 2.74
N VAL A 2 -19.98 0.29 2.11
CA VAL A 2 -18.53 0.58 2.13
C VAL A 2 -18.13 1.01 3.54
N VAL A 3 -16.96 0.58 4.00
CA VAL A 3 -16.34 1.03 5.26
C VAL A 3 -14.96 1.62 5.00
N ARG A 4 -14.46 2.46 5.91
CA ARG A 4 -13.16 3.16 5.78
C ARG A 4 -12.31 2.95 7.03
N SER A 5 -11.02 2.72 6.85
CA SER A 5 -10.07 2.63 7.97
C SER A 5 -9.83 4.00 8.61
N ASN A 6 -9.63 4.03 9.92
CA ASN A 6 -9.51 5.27 10.69
C ASN A 6 -8.08 5.85 10.73
N HIS A 7 -7.48 6.09 9.56
CA HIS A 7 -6.17 6.74 9.47
C HIS A 7 -6.32 8.15 8.86
N PRO A 8 -5.73 9.21 9.44
CA PRO A 8 -5.99 10.57 8.99
C PRO A 8 -5.33 10.94 7.65
N LEU A 9 -4.25 10.24 7.26
CA LEU A 9 -3.49 10.51 6.03
C LEU A 9 -3.64 9.38 4.99
N GLY A 10 -3.11 8.18 5.27
CA GLY A 10 -3.19 6.99 4.42
C GLY A 10 -4.43 6.08 4.55
N SER A 11 -5.66 6.60 4.71
CA SER A 11 -6.84 5.72 4.86
C SER A 11 -7.17 4.87 3.63
N PHE A 12 -7.77 3.69 3.83
CA PHE A 12 -8.37 2.86 2.77
C PHE A 12 -9.88 2.72 2.94
N ALA A 13 -10.60 2.55 1.84
CA ALA A 13 -12.01 2.17 1.82
C ALA A 13 -12.16 0.75 1.25
N ALA A 14 -13.08 -0.04 1.79
CA ALA A 14 -13.32 -1.41 1.37
C ALA A 14 -14.81 -1.74 1.33
N TRP A 15 -15.17 -2.70 0.47
CA TRP A 15 -16.53 -3.23 0.32
C TRP A 15 -16.50 -4.73 0.08
N GLY A 16 -17.50 -5.45 0.61
CA GLY A 16 -17.65 -6.89 0.44
C GLY A 16 -17.24 -7.70 1.66
N LYS A 17 -17.00 -9.00 1.45
CA LYS A 17 -16.85 -10.03 2.49
C LYS A 17 -15.83 -9.68 3.58
N HIS A 18 -14.68 -9.14 3.19
CA HIS A 18 -13.55 -8.86 4.10
C HIS A 18 -13.40 -7.36 4.41
N ALA A 19 -14.42 -6.53 4.12
CA ALA A 19 -14.26 -5.08 4.21
C ALA A 19 -13.94 -4.58 5.63
N VAL A 20 -14.62 -5.13 6.64
CA VAL A 20 -14.37 -4.78 8.05
C VAL A 20 -13.01 -5.30 8.50
N GLU A 21 -12.69 -6.55 8.18
CA GLU A 21 -11.40 -7.17 8.49
C GLU A 21 -10.23 -6.34 7.95
N ILE A 22 -10.29 -5.93 6.68
CA ILE A 22 -9.22 -5.15 6.03
C ILE A 22 -9.08 -3.75 6.63
N THR A 23 -10.18 -3.10 7.04
CA THR A 23 -10.17 -1.69 7.43
C THR A 23 -10.06 -1.44 8.93
N MET A 24 -10.35 -2.44 9.77
CA MET A 24 -10.25 -2.31 11.23
C MET A 24 -8.79 -2.25 11.71
N ASN A 25 -8.58 -1.61 12.86
CA ASN A 25 -7.30 -1.52 13.57
C ASN A 25 -6.13 -1.12 12.65
N HIS A 26 -6.33 -0.07 11.86
CA HIS A 26 -5.26 0.55 11.09
C HIS A 26 -4.41 1.40 12.05
N SER A 27 -3.16 1.00 12.26
CA SER A 27 -2.22 1.74 13.14
C SER A 27 -2.02 3.18 12.67
N LEU A 28 -1.79 4.07 13.62
CA LEU A 28 -1.51 5.49 13.36
C LEU A 28 -0.05 5.69 12.88
N SER A 29 0.89 4.93 13.43
CA SER A 29 2.28 4.94 12.97
C SER A 29 2.49 3.80 11.97
N MET A 30 3.42 3.97 11.03
CA MET A 30 3.71 2.96 10.00
C MET A 30 2.46 2.58 9.19
N SER A 31 1.74 3.58 8.66
CA SER A 31 0.40 3.43 8.08
C SER A 31 0.32 2.51 6.86
N PHE A 32 1.43 2.20 6.18
CA PHE A 32 1.47 1.21 5.11
C PHE A 32 2.21 -0.08 5.49
N GLY A 33 2.51 -0.26 6.78
CA GLY A 33 3.25 -1.40 7.32
C GLY A 33 2.40 -2.61 7.72
N GLU A 34 2.89 -3.39 8.68
CA GLU A 34 2.32 -4.70 9.05
C GLU A 34 0.95 -4.62 9.76
N GLU A 35 0.58 -3.46 10.32
CA GLU A 35 -0.74 -3.22 10.93
C GLU A 35 -1.69 -2.44 10.00
N SER A 36 -1.38 -2.38 8.70
CA SER A 36 -2.16 -1.65 7.70
C SER A 36 -3.17 -2.53 6.95
N PRO A 37 -4.09 -1.93 6.17
CA PRO A 37 -4.89 -2.65 5.18
C PRO A 37 -4.07 -3.40 4.13
N LEU A 38 -2.85 -2.93 3.78
CA LEU A 38 -2.01 -3.59 2.79
C LEU A 38 -1.55 -4.97 3.26
N ARG A 39 -1.15 -5.09 4.53
CA ARG A 39 -0.81 -6.39 5.13
C ARG A 39 -2.00 -7.34 5.15
N LYS A 40 -3.20 -6.85 5.45
CA LYS A 40 -4.40 -7.69 5.49
C LYS A 40 -4.80 -8.21 4.09
N ILE A 41 -4.63 -7.39 3.04
CA ILE A 41 -4.78 -7.86 1.65
C ILE A 41 -3.71 -8.91 1.32
N TYR A 42 -2.49 -8.73 1.85
CA TYR A 42 -1.38 -9.67 1.65
C TYR A 42 -1.73 -11.03 2.27
N ASP A 43 -2.24 -11.07 3.50
CA ASP A 43 -2.62 -12.35 4.13
C ASP A 43 -3.73 -13.07 3.38
N LEU A 44 -4.68 -12.32 2.83
CA LEU A 44 -5.80 -12.84 2.06
C LEU A 44 -5.42 -13.24 0.62
N ASP A 45 -4.14 -13.17 0.26
CA ASP A 45 -3.63 -13.52 -1.07
C ASP A 45 -4.36 -12.75 -2.19
N GLY A 46 -4.58 -11.46 -1.93
CA GLY A 46 -5.33 -10.54 -2.78
C GLY A 46 -4.64 -10.17 -4.09
N TYR A 47 -5.33 -9.34 -4.86
CA TYR A 47 -4.86 -8.84 -6.16
C TYR A 47 -4.81 -7.31 -6.18
N VAL A 48 -3.92 -6.77 -7.00
CA VAL A 48 -3.86 -5.36 -7.37
C VAL A 48 -4.32 -5.22 -8.82
N LEU A 49 -5.24 -4.28 -9.06
CA LEU A 49 -5.70 -3.89 -10.39
C LEU A 49 -5.32 -2.43 -10.65
N LEU A 50 -4.47 -2.21 -11.65
CA LEU A 50 -4.12 -0.88 -12.15
C LEU A 50 -4.92 -0.63 -13.43
N ILE A 51 -5.66 0.48 -13.50
CA ILE A 51 -6.51 0.83 -14.64
C ILE A 51 -6.04 2.17 -15.20
N GLY A 52 -5.28 2.16 -16.31
CA GLY A 52 -4.78 3.38 -16.95
C GLY A 52 -3.68 4.12 -16.17
N VAL A 53 -3.16 3.51 -15.11
CA VAL A 53 -2.10 4.05 -14.24
C VAL A 53 -0.86 3.14 -14.23
N GLY A 54 0.27 3.71 -13.82
CA GLY A 54 1.55 3.01 -13.67
C GLY A 54 1.75 2.42 -12.27
N TYR A 55 2.96 1.91 -12.03
CA TYR A 55 3.36 1.33 -10.74
C TYR A 55 3.61 2.37 -9.66
N ASP A 56 3.88 3.62 -10.04
CA ASP A 56 3.89 4.79 -9.16
C ASP A 56 2.58 4.96 -8.38
N SER A 57 1.45 4.49 -8.95
CA SER A 57 0.14 4.45 -8.28
C SER A 57 -0.13 3.16 -7.51
N ASN A 58 0.83 2.22 -7.44
CA ASN A 58 0.65 0.94 -6.76
C ASN A 58 1.03 1.03 -5.27
N THR A 59 0.07 1.49 -4.45
CA THR A 59 0.24 1.68 -3.00
C THR A 59 0.74 0.42 -2.26
N SER A 60 0.49 -0.78 -2.79
CA SER A 60 0.95 -2.01 -2.13
C SER A 60 2.47 -2.11 -2.04
N VAL A 61 3.21 -1.44 -2.93
CA VAL A 61 4.68 -1.45 -2.91
C VAL A 61 5.25 -0.69 -1.70
N HIS A 62 4.48 0.19 -1.04
CA HIS A 62 4.90 0.78 0.24
C HIS A 62 5.10 -0.27 1.34
N LEU A 63 4.35 -1.38 1.32
CA LEU A 63 4.58 -2.49 2.26
C LEU A 63 5.97 -3.11 2.04
N SER A 64 6.46 -3.11 0.80
CA SER A 64 7.82 -3.53 0.47
C SER A 64 8.86 -2.62 1.11
N GLU A 65 8.68 -1.30 1.03
CA GLU A 65 9.58 -0.32 1.64
C GLU A 65 9.67 -0.54 3.16
N VAL A 66 8.54 -0.77 3.82
CA VAL A 66 8.50 -1.09 5.26
C VAL A 66 9.28 -2.37 5.57
N ARG A 67 9.07 -3.44 4.80
CA ARG A 67 9.71 -4.75 5.02
C ARG A 67 11.20 -4.77 4.72
N SER A 68 11.68 -3.87 3.86
CA SER A 68 13.09 -3.72 3.55
C SER A 68 13.79 -2.65 4.38
N GLY A 69 13.05 -1.78 5.07
CA GLY A 69 13.61 -0.56 5.68
C GLY A 69 14.21 0.36 4.61
N ALA A 70 13.51 0.55 3.48
CA ALA A 70 14.04 1.30 2.34
C ALA A 70 14.10 2.81 2.55
N CYS A 71 13.29 3.33 3.47
CA CYS A 71 13.15 4.75 3.72
C CYS A 71 13.35 5.07 5.20
N GLU A 72 13.71 6.32 5.48
CA GLU A 72 13.90 6.83 6.83
C GLU A 72 12.56 6.99 7.57
N LEU A 73 12.65 7.08 8.90
CA LEU A 73 11.51 7.42 9.75
C LEU A 73 11.48 8.92 10.01
N ILE A 74 10.30 9.52 9.89
CA ILE A 74 10.06 10.94 10.08
C ILE A 74 8.95 11.18 11.11
N GLN A 75 9.07 12.30 11.83
CA GLN A 75 7.99 12.79 12.69
C GLN A 75 6.96 13.52 11.82
N VAL A 76 5.71 13.08 11.89
CA VAL A 76 4.59 13.69 11.18
C VAL A 76 3.49 14.08 12.17
N GLY A 77 2.51 14.85 11.69
CA GLY A 77 1.34 15.21 12.47
C GLY A 77 0.09 15.34 11.61
N ALA A 78 -1.05 14.98 12.19
CA ALA A 78 -2.34 15.12 11.54
C ALA A 78 -3.46 15.41 12.55
N PRO A 79 -4.53 16.12 12.15
CA PRO A 79 -5.68 16.33 13.01
C PRO A 79 -6.54 15.07 13.12
N ILE A 80 -6.86 14.65 14.34
CA ILE A 80 -7.76 13.53 14.64
C ILE A 80 -8.87 13.97 15.62
N ILE A 81 -9.90 13.13 15.77
CA ILE A 81 -10.86 13.26 16.88
C ILE A 81 -10.50 12.24 17.95
N GLU A 82 -10.17 12.70 19.16
CA GLU A 82 -9.86 11.88 20.32
C GLU A 82 -10.79 12.31 21.46
N ASN A 83 -11.55 11.37 22.04
CA ASN A 83 -12.56 11.65 23.07
C ASN A 83 -13.59 12.74 22.69
N GLY A 84 -13.92 12.87 21.40
CA GLY A 84 -14.88 13.85 20.89
C GLY A 84 -14.29 15.23 20.57
N GLU A 85 -12.99 15.44 20.81
CA GLU A 85 -12.31 16.71 20.58
C GLU A 85 -11.28 16.62 19.46
N ARG A 86 -11.06 17.73 18.75
CA ARG A 86 -10.04 17.82 17.70
C ARG A 86 -8.66 17.95 18.33
N VAL A 87 -7.78 16.99 18.06
CA VAL A 87 -6.40 16.95 18.55
C VAL A 87 -5.43 16.95 17.36
N TRP A 88 -4.38 17.75 17.43
CA TRP A 88 -3.22 17.57 16.55
C TRP A 88 -2.37 16.44 17.14
N LYS A 89 -2.34 15.29 16.47
CA LYS A 89 -1.60 14.12 16.95
C LYS A 89 -0.32 13.99 16.16
N GLU A 90 0.79 13.96 16.88
CA GLU A 90 2.11 13.69 16.32
C GLU A 90 2.41 12.19 16.43
N PHE A 91 2.99 11.62 15.38
CA PHE A 91 3.35 10.20 15.29
C PHE A 91 4.51 9.99 14.33
N VAL A 92 5.07 8.78 14.32
CA VAL A 92 6.21 8.41 13.47
C VAL A 92 5.71 7.67 12.25
N GLU A 93 6.24 8.03 11.09
CA GLU A 93 5.89 7.42 9.81
C GLU A 93 7.16 7.15 9.00
N MET A 94 7.08 6.22 8.06
CA MET A 94 8.11 6.07 7.04
C MET A 94 7.97 7.16 5.98
N ASP A 95 9.09 7.73 5.51
CA ASP A 95 9.08 8.71 4.42
C ASP A 95 8.89 8.00 3.07
N TYR A 96 7.66 7.59 2.79
CA TYR A 96 7.29 6.74 1.65
C TYR A 96 7.57 7.42 0.30
N GLU A 97 8.22 6.71 -0.63
CA GLU A 97 8.60 7.26 -1.94
C GLU A 97 8.16 6.34 -3.11
N SER A 98 7.32 6.85 -4.00
CA SER A 98 6.85 6.06 -5.15
C SER A 98 7.76 6.12 -6.38
N GLU A 99 8.87 6.88 -6.35
CA GLU A 99 9.72 7.13 -7.52
C GLU A 99 10.32 5.84 -8.10
N LYS A 100 10.76 4.93 -7.22
CA LYS A 100 11.38 3.66 -7.60
C LYS A 100 10.35 2.61 -8.06
N PHE A 101 9.05 2.85 -7.86
CA PHE A 101 8.03 1.83 -8.12
C PHE A 101 7.89 1.52 -9.62
N VAL A 102 8.14 2.51 -10.48
CA VAL A 102 8.15 2.29 -11.94
C VAL A 102 9.28 1.35 -12.33
N GLU A 103 10.49 1.53 -11.80
CA GLU A 103 11.64 0.66 -12.05
C GLU A 103 11.37 -0.76 -11.54
N ILE A 104 10.88 -0.89 -10.30
CA ILE A 104 10.48 -2.17 -9.70
C ILE A 104 9.41 -2.85 -10.58
N GLY A 105 8.40 -2.12 -11.03
CA GLY A 105 7.34 -2.65 -11.88
C GLY A 105 7.83 -3.18 -13.22
N VAL A 106 8.75 -2.46 -13.87
CA VAL A 106 9.37 -2.89 -15.13
C VAL A 106 10.17 -4.18 -14.95
N GLU A 107 10.93 -4.30 -13.86
CA GLU A 107 11.65 -5.55 -13.59
C GLU A 107 10.72 -6.69 -13.19
N PHE A 108 9.67 -6.40 -12.42
CA PHE A 108 8.66 -7.37 -11.99
C PHE A 108 7.93 -8.00 -13.19
N GLU A 109 7.55 -7.20 -14.19
CA GLU A 109 6.85 -7.68 -15.39
C GLU A 109 7.69 -8.69 -16.19
N ARG A 110 9.02 -8.64 -16.11
CA ARG A 110 9.90 -9.61 -16.79
C ARG A 110 9.73 -11.03 -16.26
N LYS A 111 9.16 -11.22 -15.06
CA LYS A 111 8.79 -12.55 -14.53
C LYS A 111 7.57 -13.16 -15.23
N GLY A 112 6.80 -12.39 -15.99
CA GLY A 112 5.67 -12.89 -16.78
C GLY A 112 4.41 -13.24 -15.98
N THR A 113 4.29 -12.80 -14.72
CA THR A 113 3.15 -13.11 -13.85
C THR A 113 2.02 -12.07 -13.89
N VAL A 114 2.23 -10.93 -14.54
CA VAL A 114 1.24 -9.84 -14.66
C VAL A 114 0.30 -10.09 -15.84
N LYS A 115 -1.01 -10.08 -15.59
CA LYS A 115 -2.03 -10.14 -16.63
C LYS A 115 -2.31 -8.74 -17.16
N ASN A 116 -2.07 -8.54 -18.45
CA ASN A 116 -2.35 -7.29 -19.15
C ASN A 116 -3.67 -7.36 -19.91
N GLY A 117 -4.40 -6.25 -19.97
CA GLY A 117 -5.68 -6.16 -20.68
C GLY A 117 -6.11 -4.72 -20.95
N LYS A 118 -7.31 -4.57 -21.52
CA LYS A 118 -7.94 -3.27 -21.79
C LYS A 118 -9.29 -3.17 -21.08
N ILE A 119 -9.58 -2.00 -20.50
CA ILE A 119 -10.92 -1.59 -20.08
C ILE A 119 -11.19 -0.25 -20.78
N GLY A 120 -12.07 -0.27 -21.79
CA GLY A 120 -12.14 0.84 -22.76
C GLY A 120 -10.78 1.07 -23.40
N ASN A 121 -10.29 2.31 -23.37
CA ASN A 121 -8.97 2.67 -23.92
C ASN A 121 -7.81 2.42 -22.92
N ALA A 122 -8.11 2.22 -21.64
CA ALA A 122 -7.12 2.14 -20.58
C ALA A 122 -6.34 0.81 -20.65
N THR A 123 -5.01 0.90 -20.63
CA THR A 123 -4.14 -0.26 -20.40
C THR A 123 -4.22 -0.65 -18.93
N CYS A 124 -4.53 -1.92 -18.67
CA CYS A 124 -4.78 -2.44 -17.34
C CYS A 124 -3.81 -3.56 -16.98
N ARG A 125 -3.48 -3.66 -15.70
CA ARG A 125 -2.62 -4.71 -15.13
C ARG A 125 -3.31 -5.34 -13.93
N LEU A 126 -3.38 -6.67 -13.91
CA LEU A 126 -3.84 -7.45 -12.77
C LEU A 126 -2.71 -8.35 -12.29
N MET A 127 -2.37 -8.27 -11.02
CA MET A 127 -1.28 -9.03 -10.40
C MET A 127 -1.65 -9.48 -8.99
N LYS A 128 -1.05 -10.58 -8.52
CA LYS A 128 -1.11 -10.96 -7.10
C LYS A 128 -0.36 -9.91 -6.28
N GLN A 129 -0.97 -9.47 -5.17
CA GLN A 129 -0.34 -8.47 -4.32
C GLN A 129 0.92 -9.03 -3.65
N ARG A 130 0.90 -10.29 -3.20
CA ARG A 130 2.08 -10.96 -2.63
C ARG A 130 3.28 -10.91 -3.57
N ASP A 131 3.08 -11.31 -4.82
CA ASP A 131 4.15 -11.38 -5.81
C ASP A 131 4.90 -10.05 -5.98
N ILE A 132 4.18 -8.93 -6.06
CA ILE A 132 4.80 -7.61 -6.23
C ILE A 132 5.39 -7.08 -4.92
N VAL A 133 4.78 -7.37 -3.77
CA VAL A 133 5.31 -6.98 -2.46
C VAL A 133 6.62 -7.74 -2.16
N ASP A 134 6.62 -9.05 -2.36
CA ASP A 134 7.80 -9.88 -2.12
C ASP A 134 8.92 -9.53 -3.09
N PHE A 135 8.58 -9.30 -4.36
CA PHE A 135 9.56 -8.84 -5.33
C PHE A 135 10.16 -7.48 -4.96
N GLY A 136 9.32 -6.50 -4.61
CA GLY A 136 9.77 -5.17 -4.22
C GLY A 136 10.65 -5.21 -2.96
N THR A 137 10.29 -6.04 -1.98
CA THR A 137 11.06 -6.19 -0.73
C THR A 137 12.47 -6.66 -1.02
N GLU A 138 12.61 -7.70 -1.85
CA GLU A 138 13.92 -8.23 -2.25
C GLU A 138 14.69 -7.29 -3.18
N TRP A 139 13.98 -6.52 -4.00
CA TRP A 139 14.59 -5.52 -4.87
C TRP A 139 15.24 -4.39 -4.04
N PHE A 140 14.53 -3.86 -3.05
CA PHE A 140 15.08 -2.83 -2.15
C PHE A 140 16.28 -3.34 -1.35
N ARG A 141 16.20 -4.56 -0.80
CA ARG A 141 17.30 -5.17 -0.03
C ARG A 141 18.60 -5.37 -0.83
N LYS A 142 18.51 -5.49 -2.16
CA LYS A 142 19.70 -5.67 -3.02
C LYS A 142 20.38 -4.35 -3.40
N LYS A 143 19.67 -3.23 -3.27
CA LYS A 143 20.16 -1.90 -3.66
C LYS A 143 20.51 -1.00 -2.46
N ASN A 144 20.21 -1.45 -1.24
CA ASN A 144 20.73 -0.92 0.03
C ASN A 144 22.01 -1.66 0.43
#